data_AF-A0AAE3XI75-F1
#
_entry.id   AF-A0AAE3XI75-F1
#
_cell.length_a   1.000
_cell.length_b   1.000
_cell.length_c   1.000
_cell.angle_alpha   90.00
_cell.angle_beta   90.00
_cell.angle_gamma   90.00
#
_symmetry.space_group_name_H-M   'P 1'
#
loop_
_entity.id
_entity.type
_entity.pdbx_description
1 polymer ?
#
loop_
_entity_poly.entity_id
_entity_poly.type
_entity_poly.pdbx_seq_one_letter_code
_entity_poly.pdbx_strand_id
1 'polypeptide(L)' 'MKSKPHTNIDGQDLISISKLPYHQAIQVSEWLSEPSFIEGSLNTKTEVEMISYDDYEYWYDCFFEEEKFYEDYDELI' A
#
# COMPACT_ATOMS: atom_id res chain seq x y z
N MET A 1 8.50 2.40 -8.22
CA MET A 1 9.38 2.59 -7.05
C MET A 1 8.55 2.40 -5.79
N LYS A 2 9.10 1.70 -4.80
CA LYS A 2 8.47 1.53 -3.48
C LYS A 2 8.27 2.88 -2.79
N SER A 3 7.15 3.04 -2.11
CA SER A 3 6.96 4.13 -1.15
C SER A 3 7.83 3.89 0.08
N LYS A 4 8.13 4.96 0.83
CA LYS A 4 8.76 4.86 2.16
C LYS A 4 7.67 4.82 3.23
N PRO A 5 7.94 4.26 4.42
CA PRO A 5 7.04 4.35 5.56
C PRO A 5 6.52 5.78 5.76
N HIS A 6 5.21 5.92 5.92
CA HIS A 6 4.57 7.21 6.12
C HIS A 6 4.49 7.59 7.60
N THR A 7 4.43 6.59 8.47
CA THR A 7 4.27 6.73 9.91
C THR A 7 4.94 5.53 10.61
N ASN A 8 5.45 5.73 11.82
CA ASN A 8 5.86 4.66 12.72
C ASN A 8 5.00 4.72 13.99
N ILE A 9 4.34 3.61 14.37
CA ILE A 9 3.56 3.48 15.61
C ILE A 9 4.06 2.28 16.38
N ASP A 10 4.45 2.48 17.63
CA ASP A 10 4.95 1.42 18.52
C ASP A 10 6.05 0.55 17.89
N GLY A 11 6.90 1.16 17.05
CA GLY A 11 7.99 0.48 16.35
C GLY A 11 7.60 -0.20 15.05
N GLN A 12 6.33 -0.14 14.64
CA GLN A 12 5.85 -0.65 13.35
C GLN A 12 5.81 0.47 12.33
N ASP A 13 6.50 0.27 11.21
CA ASP A 13 6.44 1.15 10.05
C ASP A 13 5.17 0.86 9.24
N LEU A 14 4.45 1.93 8.90
CA LEU A 14 3.13 1.86 8.29
C LEU A 14 3.05 2.75 7.05
N ILE A 15 2.32 2.25 6.06
CA ILE A 15 1.97 2.96 4.83
C ILE A 15 0.49 3.27 4.86
N SER A 16 0.17 4.56 4.85
CA SER A 16 -1.20 5.00 4.56
C SER A 16 -1.51 4.81 3.08
N ILE A 17 -2.57 4.04 2.77
CA ILE A 17 -2.96 3.68 1.40
C ILE A 17 -3.36 4.93 0.61
N SER A 18 -4.07 5.87 1.24
CA SER A 18 -4.49 7.13 0.62
C SER A 18 -3.34 8.06 0.22
N LYS A 19 -2.13 7.80 0.74
CA LYS A 19 -0.90 8.53 0.38
C LYS A 19 -0.08 7.84 -0.71
N LEU A 20 -0.47 6.65 -1.15
CA LEU A 20 0.18 5.97 -2.27
C LEU A 20 -0.22 6.61 -3.62
N PRO A 21 0.59 6.43 -4.68
CA PRO A 21 0.16 6.71 -6.04
C PRO A 21 -1.16 5.99 -6.34
N TYR A 22 -2.07 6.65 -7.07
CA TYR A 22 -3.44 6.17 -7.29
C TYR A 22 -3.55 4.70 -7.74
N HIS A 23 -2.71 4.29 -8.71
CA HIS A 23 -2.69 2.91 -9.20
C HIS A 23 -2.28 1.90 -8.13
N GLN A 24 -1.26 2.23 -7.32
CA GLN A 24 -0.84 1.38 -6.21
C GLN A 24 -1.91 1.31 -5.13
N ALA A 25 -2.58 2.44 -4.84
CA ALA A 25 -3.64 2.50 -3.84
C ALA A 25 -4.81 1.58 -4.19
N ILE A 26 -5.26 1.56 -5.45
CA ILE A 26 -6.35 0.66 -5.88
C ILE A 26 -5.93 -0.80 -5.76
N GLN A 27 -4.80 -1.18 -6.36
CA GLN A 27 -4.38 -2.58 -6.42
C GLN A 27 -4.05 -3.15 -5.04
N VAL A 28 -3.40 -2.36 -4.16
CA VAL A 28 -3.11 -2.82 -2.80
C VAL A 28 -4.39 -2.93 -1.97
N SER A 29 -5.37 -2.02 -2.15
CA SER A 29 -6.67 -2.11 -1.49
C SER A 29 -7.45 -3.35 -1.92
N GLU A 30 -7.35 -3.78 -3.17
CA GLU A 30 -7.98 -5.02 -3.66
C GLU A 30 -7.27 -6.28 -3.13
N TRP A 31 -5.95 -6.21 -2.94
CA TRP A 31 -5.17 -7.31 -2.38
C TRP A 31 -5.44 -7.50 -0.87
N LEU A 32 -5.67 -6.41 -0.13
CA LEU A 32 -5.99 -6.45 1.29
C LEU A 32 -7.43 -6.93 1.51
N SER A 33 -7.59 -8.13 2.06
CA SER A 33 -8.92 -8.67 2.39
C SER A 33 -9.61 -7.88 3.52
N GLU A 34 -8.82 -7.36 4.48
CA GLU A 34 -9.28 -6.48 5.55
C GLU A 34 -8.19 -5.43 5.84
N PRO A 35 -8.33 -4.17 5.40
CA PRO A 35 -7.34 -3.12 5.70
C PRO A 35 -7.30 -2.84 7.21
N SER A 36 -6.09 -2.61 7.74
CA SER A 36 -5.93 -2.23 9.14
C SER A 36 -6.24 -0.74 9.30
N PHE A 37 -7.19 -0.42 10.17
CA PHE A 37 -7.56 0.95 10.48
C PHE A 37 -6.90 1.39 11.77
N ILE A 38 -6.22 2.54 11.74
CA ILE A 38 -5.77 3.21 12.97
C ILE A 38 -6.71 4.38 13.24
N GLU A 39 -7.44 4.29 14.35
CA GLU A 39 -8.29 5.36 14.82
C GLU A 39 -7.40 6.47 15.42
N GLY A 40 -7.23 7.56 14.67
CA GLY A 40 -6.46 8.72 15.15
C GLY A 40 -7.19 9.45 16.28
N SER A 41 -6.55 9.57 17.45
CA SER A 41 -7.04 10.41 18.55
C SER A 41 -6.80 11.89 18.22
N LEU A 42 -7.85 12.59 17.76
CA LEU A 42 -8.15 14.01 18.06
C LEU A 42 -9.38 14.45 17.24
N ASN A 43 -10.58 14.32 17.82
CA ASN A 43 -11.84 14.98 17.46
C ASN A 43 -12.35 14.97 16.00
N THR A 44 -11.64 14.36 15.06
CA THR A 44 -12.06 14.07 13.69
C THR A 44 -11.69 12.62 13.42
N LYS A 45 -12.72 11.76 13.41
CA LYS A 45 -12.62 10.34 13.11
C LYS A 45 -12.22 10.19 11.64
N THR A 46 -10.94 10.23 11.34
CA THR A 46 -10.43 9.88 10.01
C THR A 46 -9.95 8.45 10.10
N GLU A 47 -10.79 7.53 9.63
CA GLU A 47 -10.39 6.16 9.35
C GLU A 47 -9.34 6.23 8.23
N VAL A 48 -8.08 6.00 8.60
CA VAL A 48 -6.99 5.94 7.62
C VAL A 48 -6.67 4.47 7.43
N GLU A 49 -6.94 3.97 6.23
CA GLU A 49 -6.49 2.64 5.82
C GLU A 49 -4.95 2.64 5.78
N MET A 50 -4.37 1.75 6.58
CA MET A 50 -2.94 1.54 6.64
C MET A 50 -2.62 0.06 6.44
N ILE A 51 -1.44 -0.17 5.88
CA ILE A 51 -0.81 -1.47 5.73
C ILE A 51 0.57 -1.41 6.41
N SER A 52 1.03 -2.52 6.98
CA SER A 52 2.41 -2.61 7.47
C SER A 52 3.38 -2.40 6.31
N TYR A 53 4.55 -1.82 6.60
CA TYR A 53 5.55 -1.63 5.56
C TYR A 53 6.04 -2.97 4.99
N ASP A 54 6.20 -3.98 5.83
CA ASP A 54 6.64 -5.32 5.41
C ASP A 54 5.62 -5.96 4.46
N ASP A 55 4.32 -5.87 4.75
CA ASP A 55 3.26 -6.38 3.86
C ASP A 55 3.20 -5.58 2.56
N TYR A 56 3.40 -4.26 2.62
CA TYR A 56 3.50 -3.42 1.43
C TYR A 56 4.70 -3.79 0.56
N GLU A 57 5.87 -4.02 1.15
CA GLU A 57 7.06 -4.44 0.40
C GLU A 57 6.85 -5.78 -0.28
N TYR A 58 6.26 -6.75 0.43
CA TYR A 58 5.92 -8.05 -0.13
C TYR A 58 4.91 -7.93 -1.28
N TRP A 59 3.82 -7.18 -1.09
CA TRP A 59 2.83 -6.95 -2.13
C TRP A 59 3.46 -6.28 -3.37
N TYR A 60 4.27 -5.26 -3.14
CA TYR A 60 4.88 -4.49 -4.22
C TYR A 60 5.84 -5.37 -5.05
N ASP A 61 6.66 -6.19 -4.40
CA ASP A 61 7.61 -7.07 -5.09
C ASP A 61 6.92 -8.22 -5.84
N CYS A 62 5.90 -8.83 -5.24
CA CYS A 62 5.26 -10.02 -5.80
C CYS A 62 4.13 -9.74 -6.79
N PHE A 63 3.46 -8.58 -6.70
CA PHE A 63 2.24 -8.33 -7.48
C PHE A 63 2.35 -7.03 -8.30
N PHE A 64 2.99 -5.99 -7.78
CA PHE A 64 3.08 -4.71 -8.49
C PHE A 64 4.22 -4.67 -9.52
N GLU A 65 5.43 -5.14 -9.16
CA GLU A 65 6.56 -5.19 -10.11
C GLU A 65 6.46 -6.35 -11.11
N GLU A 66 5.87 -7.49 -10.72
CA GLU A 66 5.62 -8.58 -11.66
C GLU A 66 4.57 -8.21 -12.72
N GLU A 67 3.46 -7.54 -12.36
CA GLU A 67 2.47 -7.09 -13.36
C GLU A 67 3.08 -6.15 -14.40
N LYS A 68 3.92 -5.21 -13.98
CA LYS A 68 4.64 -4.33 -14.92
C LYS A 68 5.49 -5.09 -15.92
N PHE A 69 6.10 -6.19 -15.49
CA PHE A 69 6.92 -7.01 -16.37
C PHE A 69 6.06 -7.66 -17.48
N TYR A 70 4.85 -8.10 -17.17
CA TYR A 70 3.98 -8.72 -18.18
C TYR A 70 3.31 -7.70 -19.12
N GLU A 71 2.90 -6.53 -18.61
CA GLU A 71 2.35 -5.45 -19.45
C GLU A 71 3.36 -4.95 -20.49
N ASP A 72 4.63 -4.76 -20.09
CA ASP A 72 5.70 -4.35 -21.00
C ASP A 72 5.98 -5.38 -22.11
N TYR A 73 5.72 -6.68 -21.85
CA TYR A 73 5.89 -7.74 -22.84
C TYR A 73 4.74 -7.80 -23.85
N ASP A 74 3.51 -7.56 -23.42
CA ASP A 74 2.34 -7.59 -24.32
C ASP A 74 2.29 -6.37 -25.26
N GLU A 75 2.88 -5.23 -24.90
CA GLU A 75 3.03 -4.07 -25.80
C GLU A 75 4.10 -4.27 -26.91
N LEU A 76 4.91 -5.34 -26.81
CA LEU A 76 5.99 -5.64 -27.76
C LEU A 76 5.62 -6.68 -28.84
N ILE A 77 4.38 -7.18 -28.85
CA ILE A 77 3.86 -8.18 -29.81
C ILE A 77 2.84 -7.54 -30.77
#